data_AF-A0A919MK13-F1
#
_entry.id   AF-A0A919MK13-F1
#
_cell.length_a   1.000
_cell.length_b   1.000
_cell.length_c   1.000
_cell.angle_alpha   90.00
_cell.angle_beta   90.00
_cell.angle_gamma   90.00
#
_symmetry.space_group_name_H-M   'P 1'
#
loop_
_entity.id
_entity.type
_entity.pdbx_description
1 polymer ?
#
loop_
_entity_poly.entity_id
_entity_poly.type
_entity_poly.pdbx_seq_one_letter_code
_entity_poly.pdbx_strand_id
1 'polypeptide(L)'
;MPTYFAAPPEALLHRLLLRAAGSMPDESLVRARVALAAGDPAGAAAVLAQTPPVLDMDDRRLLGTYLPDARPAGSPADPAPEHTFTPADPRSEWAAQMPPVLDLTTAPEPLRAAAADAVDDAATAAAAGLRGAVGLWRAWRSDGPRVYVLELDAPVTELAAATAEVMRALTDAGAAVALVETYATGTGTPAYQQRAKLSAALLWARDALVGVELVRVFDSVDAETGPAFDADHEQLHGPERRRLLRYLDSGAGVLETTELMVDVVEPERGAVVPMSYRTDGDYVWTDTVGYYLREYGLAPDPDLVRQARRNAYVVPEVGPIAVHRALAELFRPVEPEPVWTA
;
A
#
# COMPACT_ATOMS: atom_id res chain seq x y z
N MET A 1 -7.67 -24.84 13.83
CA MET A 1 -8.30 -23.65 14.41
C MET A 1 -7.31 -23.02 15.37
N PRO A 2 -6.43 -22.09 14.93
CA PRO A 2 -5.50 -21.46 15.85
C PRO A 2 -6.30 -20.52 16.77
N THR A 3 -6.19 -20.78 18.06
CA THR A 3 -6.66 -19.92 19.15
C THR A 3 -5.97 -18.56 19.08
N TYR A 4 -6.68 -17.58 18.51
CA TYR A 4 -6.39 -16.16 18.62
C TYR A 4 -6.56 -15.80 20.11
N PHE A 5 -5.48 -15.85 20.89
CA PHE A 5 -5.48 -15.40 22.27
C PHE A 5 -6.10 -13.99 22.31
N ALA A 6 -7.10 -13.81 23.19
CA ALA A 6 -7.88 -12.59 23.32
C ALA A 6 -6.93 -11.40 23.48
N ALA A 7 -6.81 -10.59 22.43
CA ALA A 7 -6.05 -9.35 22.51
C ALA A 7 -6.63 -8.50 23.67
N PRO A 8 -5.79 -7.76 24.41
CA PRO A 8 -6.27 -6.96 25.51
C PRO A 8 -7.35 -5.97 25.01
N PRO A 9 -8.37 -5.66 25.82
CA PRO A 9 -9.47 -4.78 25.42
C PRO A 9 -9.05 -3.47 24.76
N GLU A 10 -7.94 -2.87 25.18
CA GLU A 10 -7.37 -1.64 24.60
C GLU A 10 -6.86 -1.86 23.16
N ALA A 11 -6.22 -3.00 22.90
CA ALA A 11 -5.80 -3.37 21.54
C ALA A 11 -7.01 -3.65 20.63
N LEU A 12 -8.10 -4.18 21.18
CA LEU A 12 -9.37 -4.33 20.45
C LEU A 12 -10.01 -2.96 20.17
N LEU A 13 -9.95 -2.01 21.11
CA LEU A 13 -10.41 -0.64 20.89
C LEU A 13 -9.59 0.06 19.80
N HIS A 14 -8.27 -0.12 19.77
CA HIS A 14 -7.42 0.41 18.69
C HIS A 14 -7.87 -0.10 17.32
N ARG A 15 -8.15 -1.41 17.20
CA ARG A 15 -8.67 -2.01 15.96
C ARG A 15 -10.04 -1.47 15.58
N LEU A 16 -10.92 -1.25 16.56
CA LEU A 16 -12.22 -0.63 16.32
C LEU A 16 -12.07 0.82 15.83
N LEU A 17 -11.11 1.58 16.35
CA LEU A 17 -10.79 2.93 15.87
C LEU A 17 -10.22 2.93 14.44
N LEU A 18 -9.41 1.94 14.07
CA LEU A 18 -8.97 1.77 12.67
C LEU A 18 -10.16 1.52 11.75
N ARG A 19 -11.13 0.69 12.16
CA ARG A 19 -12.36 0.44 11.40
C ARG A 19 -13.29 1.66 11.33
N ALA A 20 -13.26 2.53 12.34
CA ALA A 20 -14.06 3.74 12.40
C ALA A 20 -13.52 4.86 11.49
N ALA A 21 -12.24 4.80 11.10
CA ALA A 21 -11.60 5.79 10.24
C ALA A 21 -12.38 6.02 8.93
N GLY A 22 -12.59 7.29 8.59
CA GLY A 22 -13.39 7.71 7.44
C GLY A 22 -14.91 7.64 7.62
N SER A 23 -15.42 6.97 8.66
CA SER A 23 -16.88 6.91 8.94
C SER A 23 -17.33 7.85 10.05
N MET A 24 -16.39 8.32 10.87
CA MET A 24 -16.66 9.25 11.98
C MET A 24 -15.99 10.62 11.74
N PRO A 25 -16.49 11.70 12.37
CA PRO A 25 -15.84 13.01 12.30
C PRO A 25 -14.38 12.95 12.74
N ASP A 26 -13.49 13.57 11.96
CA ASP A 26 -12.04 13.47 12.14
C ASP A 26 -11.60 13.90 13.55
N GLU A 27 -12.16 14.99 14.08
CA GLU A 27 -11.90 15.47 15.45
C GLU A 27 -12.31 14.47 16.53
N SER A 28 -13.40 13.73 16.31
CA SER A 28 -13.81 12.67 17.23
C SER A 28 -12.83 11.50 17.18
N LEU A 29 -12.37 11.11 15.99
CA LEU A 29 -11.38 10.05 15.84
C LEU A 29 -10.06 10.42 16.53
N VAL A 30 -9.59 11.65 16.32
CA VAL A 30 -8.39 12.22 16.98
C VAL A 30 -8.54 12.15 18.50
N ARG A 31 -9.63 12.67 19.06
CA ARG A 31 -9.88 12.63 20.52
C ARG A 31 -9.90 11.21 21.07
N ALA A 32 -10.55 10.27 20.38
CA ALA A 32 -10.62 8.89 20.83
C ALA A 32 -9.24 8.21 20.85
N ARG A 33 -8.39 8.48 19.85
CA ARG A 33 -7.02 7.97 19.80
C ARG A 33 -6.14 8.54 20.90
N VAL A 34 -6.24 9.84 21.15
CA VAL A 34 -5.51 10.51 22.24
C VAL A 34 -5.94 9.94 23.59
N ALA A 35 -7.24 9.75 23.83
CA ALA A 35 -7.75 9.15 25.06
C ALA A 35 -7.20 7.72 25.26
N LEU A 36 -7.26 6.87 24.22
CA LEU A 36 -6.75 5.50 24.31
C LEU A 36 -5.24 5.47 24.61
N ALA A 37 -4.45 6.31 23.94
CA ALA A 37 -3.02 6.39 24.15
C ALA A 37 -2.63 6.94 25.54
N ALA A 38 -3.47 7.80 26.12
CA ALA A 38 -3.29 8.33 27.47
C ALA A 38 -3.67 7.32 28.58
N GLY A 39 -4.05 6.10 28.22
CA GLY A 39 -4.53 5.09 29.17
C GLY A 39 -5.96 5.32 29.64
N ASP A 40 -6.76 6.05 28.86
CA ASP A 40 -8.20 6.28 29.10
C ASP A 40 -9.05 5.54 28.04
N PRO A 41 -9.16 4.20 28.11
CA PRO A 41 -9.98 3.43 27.19
C PRO A 41 -11.48 3.70 27.36
N ALA A 42 -11.92 4.16 28.54
CA ALA A 42 -13.31 4.54 28.78
C ALA A 42 -13.69 5.83 28.04
N GLY A 43 -12.80 6.83 28.04
CA GLY A 43 -12.94 8.03 27.22
C GLY A 43 -12.96 7.72 25.73
N ALA A 44 -12.07 6.85 25.25
CA ALA A 44 -12.07 6.39 23.86
C ALA A 44 -13.39 5.69 23.48
N ALA A 45 -13.87 4.77 24.33
CA ALA A 45 -15.15 4.09 24.15
C ALA A 45 -16.34 5.07 24.16
N ALA A 46 -16.32 6.09 25.02
CA ALA A 46 -17.37 7.10 25.12
C ALA A 46 -17.48 7.94 23.84
N VAL A 47 -16.36 8.25 23.19
CA VAL A 47 -16.36 8.95 21.91
C VAL A 47 -16.91 8.04 20.80
N LEU A 48 -16.48 6.78 20.74
CA LEU A 48 -17.01 5.79 19.79
C LEU A 48 -18.52 5.58 19.95
N ALA A 49 -19.04 5.55 21.18
CA ALA A 49 -20.47 5.32 21.43
C ALA A 49 -21.37 6.48 20.96
N GLN A 50 -20.83 7.70 20.85
CA GLN A 50 -21.55 8.89 20.35
C GLN A 50 -21.68 8.89 18.82
N THR A 51 -20.71 8.31 18.12
CA THR A 51 -20.72 8.20 16.65
C THR A 51 -20.21 6.82 16.24
N PRO A 52 -21.01 5.77 16.48
CA PRO A 52 -20.53 4.41 16.30
C PRO A 52 -20.36 4.10 14.81
N PRO A 53 -19.24 3.46 14.41
CA PRO A 53 -19.18 2.82 13.10
C PRO A 53 -20.17 1.64 13.07
N VAL A 54 -20.19 0.88 11.97
CA VAL A 54 -20.91 -0.40 11.98
C VAL A 54 -20.28 -1.32 13.03
N LEU A 55 -21.04 -1.62 14.10
CA LEU A 55 -20.63 -2.45 15.23
C LEU A 55 -21.25 -3.85 15.13
N ASP A 56 -20.42 -4.88 15.22
CA ASP A 56 -20.85 -6.26 15.42
C ASP A 56 -21.14 -6.55 16.91
N MET A 57 -21.41 -7.82 17.23
CA MET A 57 -21.74 -8.23 18.60
C MET A 57 -20.54 -8.11 19.55
N ASP A 58 -19.33 -8.40 19.07
CA ASP A 58 -18.11 -8.37 19.87
C ASP A 58 -17.69 -6.94 20.15
N ASP A 59 -17.85 -6.03 19.19
CA ASP A 59 -17.62 -4.60 19.39
C ASP A 59 -18.57 -4.03 20.46
N ARG A 60 -19.85 -4.43 20.44
CA ARG A 60 -20.82 -3.98 21.46
C ARG A 60 -20.47 -4.50 22.84
N ARG A 61 -19.97 -5.74 22.94
CA ARG A 61 -19.47 -6.31 24.21
C ARG A 61 -18.23 -5.58 24.70
N LEU A 62 -17.32 -5.25 23.79
CA LEU A 62 -16.12 -4.47 24.10
C LEU A 62 -16.50 -3.10 24.65
N LEU A 63 -17.36 -2.34 23.96
CA LEU A 63 -17.82 -1.04 24.43
C LEU A 63 -18.57 -1.15 25.78
N GLY A 64 -19.40 -2.17 25.96
CA GLY A 64 -20.11 -2.43 27.21
C GLY A 64 -19.20 -2.75 28.40
N THR A 65 -17.95 -3.17 28.15
CA THR A 65 -16.94 -3.35 29.22
C THR A 65 -16.57 -2.02 29.88
N TYR A 66 -16.58 -0.94 29.10
CA TYR A 66 -16.23 0.41 29.57
C TYR A 66 -17.46 1.28 29.86
N LEU A 67 -18.57 1.01 29.20
CA LEU A 67 -19.79 1.78 29.26
C LEU A 67 -21.01 0.87 29.52
N PRO A 68 -21.14 0.29 30.73
CA PRO A 68 -22.16 -0.72 31.01
C PRO A 68 -23.60 -0.20 30.87
N ASP A 69 -23.81 1.10 31.11
CA ASP A 69 -25.13 1.74 31.02
C ASP A 69 -25.37 2.49 29.70
N ALA A 70 -24.35 2.58 28.83
CA ALA A 70 -24.50 3.28 27.57
C ALA A 70 -25.24 2.40 26.55
N ARG A 71 -26.21 3.01 25.89
CA ARG A 71 -26.76 2.48 24.65
C ARG A 71 -26.08 3.23 23.51
N PRO A 72 -25.17 2.60 22.74
CA PRO A 72 -24.58 3.23 21.56
C PRO A 72 -25.70 3.78 20.67
N ALA A 73 -25.52 4.97 20.12
CA ALA A 73 -26.54 5.58 19.27
C ALA A 73 -27.00 4.60 18.16
N GLY A 74 -28.31 4.46 17.99
CA GLY A 74 -28.92 3.42 17.16
C GLY A 74 -29.39 3.92 15.80
N SER A 75 -28.61 3.60 14.77
CA SER A 75 -28.98 3.19 13.41
C SER A 75 -27.69 2.63 12.78
N PRO A 76 -27.73 1.71 11.79
CA PRO A 76 -26.53 1.47 11.00
C PRO A 76 -26.03 2.83 10.50
N ALA A 77 -24.78 3.18 10.78
CA ALA A 77 -24.18 4.34 10.15
C ALA A 77 -24.45 4.23 8.65
N ASP A 78 -24.81 5.34 8.00
CA ASP A 78 -24.79 5.39 6.55
C ASP A 78 -23.47 4.77 6.06
N PRO A 79 -23.47 4.02 4.94
CA PRO A 79 -22.24 3.46 4.43
C PRO A 79 -21.16 4.54 4.44
N ALA A 80 -20.02 4.22 5.06
CA ALA A 80 -18.96 5.18 5.27
C ALA A 80 -18.66 5.88 3.94
N PRO A 81 -18.54 7.23 3.92
CA PRO A 81 -18.28 7.94 2.69
C PRO A 81 -17.09 7.32 1.97
N GLU A 82 -17.25 7.09 0.67
CA GLU A 82 -16.16 6.61 -0.17
C GLU A 82 -15.16 7.74 -0.36
N HIS A 83 -14.16 7.78 0.52
CA HIS A 83 -13.04 8.70 0.42
C HIS A 83 -12.15 8.30 -0.75
N THR A 84 -11.92 9.25 -1.66
CA THR A 84 -10.87 9.19 -2.66
C THR A 84 -9.60 9.83 -2.11
N PHE A 85 -8.46 9.27 -2.51
CA PHE A 85 -7.16 9.69 -2.03
C PHE A 85 -6.24 10.10 -3.18
N THR A 86 -5.33 11.02 -2.90
CA THR A 86 -4.26 11.44 -3.82
C THR A 86 -2.91 11.46 -3.09
N PRO A 87 -1.79 11.20 -3.78
CA PRO A 87 -0.49 11.11 -3.12
C PRO A 87 0.09 12.48 -2.77
N ALA A 88 -0.40 13.56 -3.39
CA ALA A 88 -0.04 14.95 -3.14
C ALA A 88 -1.29 15.78 -2.79
N ASP A 89 -1.09 16.99 -2.26
CA ASP A 89 -2.18 17.89 -1.89
C ASP A 89 -3.07 18.19 -3.11
N PRO A 90 -4.35 17.80 -3.12
CA PRO A 90 -5.24 18.00 -4.26
C PRO A 90 -5.50 19.47 -4.58
N ARG A 91 -5.17 20.40 -3.66
CA ARG A 91 -5.26 21.85 -3.87
C ARG A 91 -4.04 22.43 -4.58
N SER A 92 -2.98 21.64 -4.72
CA SER A 92 -1.75 22.05 -5.38
C SER A 92 -1.89 22.05 -6.90
N GLU A 93 -1.22 22.98 -7.58
CA GLU A 93 -1.19 23.07 -9.05
C GLU A 93 -0.55 21.82 -9.70
N TRP A 94 0.28 21.09 -8.96
CA TRP A 94 0.92 19.87 -9.43
C TRP A 94 0.06 18.61 -9.30
N ALA A 95 -1.03 18.65 -8.52
CA ALA A 95 -1.77 17.45 -8.13
C ALA A 95 -2.27 16.62 -9.33
N ALA A 96 -2.76 17.30 -10.37
CA ALA A 96 -3.28 16.65 -11.58
C ALA A 96 -2.21 15.99 -12.46
N GLN A 97 -0.94 16.36 -12.28
CA GLN A 97 0.20 15.84 -13.05
C GLN A 97 0.96 14.74 -12.30
N MET A 98 0.63 14.52 -11.03
CA MET A 98 1.32 13.52 -10.23
C MET A 98 0.84 12.12 -10.59
N PRO A 99 1.74 11.14 -10.63
CA PRO A 99 1.34 9.73 -10.70
C PRO A 99 0.44 9.39 -9.50
N PRO A 100 -0.40 8.35 -9.61
CA PRO A 100 -1.35 7.99 -8.55
C PRO A 100 -0.67 7.54 -7.24
N VAL A 101 0.61 7.19 -7.29
CA VAL A 101 1.44 6.78 -6.14
C VAL A 101 2.82 7.43 -6.27
N LEU A 102 3.40 7.85 -5.14
CA LEU A 102 4.74 8.44 -5.09
C LEU A 102 5.64 7.66 -4.13
N ASP A 103 6.92 7.53 -4.46
CA ASP A 103 7.97 7.17 -3.51
C ASP A 103 8.85 8.40 -3.24
N LEU A 104 8.59 9.11 -2.14
CA LEU A 104 9.39 10.28 -1.75
C LEU A 104 10.68 9.89 -1.02
N THR A 105 10.90 8.60 -0.74
CA THR A 105 12.17 8.10 -0.20
C THR A 105 13.28 8.08 -1.25
N THR A 106 12.90 8.05 -2.54
CA THR A 106 13.81 8.04 -3.70
C THR A 106 13.60 9.22 -4.65
N ALA A 107 12.55 10.03 -4.44
CA ALA A 107 12.25 11.16 -5.30
C ALA A 107 13.42 12.16 -5.39
N PRO A 108 13.70 12.72 -6.59
CA PRO A 108 14.63 13.83 -6.73
C PRO A 108 14.25 15.03 -5.87
N GLU A 109 15.24 15.79 -5.38
CA GLU A 109 15.02 16.92 -4.48
C GLU A 109 13.96 17.94 -4.96
N PRO A 110 13.90 18.33 -6.24
CA PRO A 110 12.85 19.25 -6.70
C PRO A 110 11.43 18.68 -6.56
N LEU A 111 11.25 17.38 -6.82
CA LEU A 111 9.96 16.71 -6.64
C LEU A 111 9.63 16.58 -5.15
N ARG A 112 10.61 16.19 -4.33
CA ARG A 112 10.44 16.07 -2.88
C ARG A 112 10.04 17.40 -2.25
N ALA A 113 10.73 18.49 -2.59
CA ALA A 113 10.43 19.84 -2.10
C ALA A 113 9.06 20.36 -2.55
N ALA A 114 8.57 19.94 -3.72
CA ALA A 114 7.24 20.30 -4.20
C ALA A 114 6.11 19.44 -3.60
N ALA A 115 6.40 18.19 -3.21
CA ALA A 115 5.41 17.19 -2.81
C ALA A 115 5.36 16.92 -1.30
N ALA A 116 6.25 17.50 -0.50
CA ALA A 116 6.29 17.37 0.96
C ALA A 116 6.46 18.73 1.65
N ASP A 117 6.04 18.81 2.91
CA ASP A 117 6.13 20.02 3.74
C ASP A 117 6.72 19.72 5.14
N ALA A 118 6.81 20.75 5.98
CA ALA A 118 7.37 20.63 7.33
C ALA A 118 6.61 19.66 8.25
N VAL A 119 5.32 19.43 8.00
CA VAL A 119 4.53 18.46 8.77
C VAL A 119 4.86 17.03 8.32
N ASP A 120 5.13 16.81 7.03
CA ASP A 120 5.64 15.52 6.54
C ASP A 120 7.03 15.21 7.07
N ASP A 121 7.89 16.23 7.19
CA ASP A 121 9.20 16.09 7.82
C ASP A 121 9.09 15.72 9.30
N ALA A 122 8.16 16.36 10.04
CA ALA A 122 7.89 16.02 11.43
C ALA A 122 7.32 14.60 11.59
N ALA A 123 6.42 14.18 10.69
CA ALA A 123 5.88 12.83 10.66
C ALA A 123 6.98 11.79 10.42
N THR A 124 7.85 12.07 9.45
CA THR A 124 8.98 11.22 9.09
C THR A 124 9.97 11.08 10.25
N ALA A 125 10.33 12.20 10.89
CA ALA A 125 11.22 12.20 12.05
C ALA A 125 10.63 11.42 13.23
N ALA A 126 9.33 11.58 13.50
CA ALA A 126 8.64 10.83 14.55
C ALA A 126 8.61 9.32 14.24
N ALA A 127 8.22 8.94 13.02
CA ALA A 127 8.18 7.54 12.61
C ALA A 127 9.57 6.88 12.65
N ALA A 128 10.62 7.57 12.20
CA ALA A 128 11.99 7.08 12.26
C ALA A 128 12.50 6.87 13.70
N GLY A 129 11.95 7.59 14.68
CA GLY A 129 12.28 7.45 16.10
C GLY A 129 11.56 6.29 16.80
N LEU A 130 10.46 5.78 16.21
CA LEU A 130 9.68 4.70 16.79
C LEU A 130 10.38 3.35 16.62
N ARG A 131 10.49 2.61 17.74
CA ARG A 131 11.00 1.24 17.71
C ARG A 131 10.04 0.36 16.90
N GLY A 132 10.59 -0.37 15.93
CA GLY A 132 9.81 -1.28 15.10
C GLY A 132 9.05 -0.59 13.97
N ALA A 133 9.23 0.72 13.73
CA ALA A 133 8.65 1.35 12.54
C ALA A 133 9.14 0.65 11.28
N VAL A 134 8.20 0.32 10.39
CA VAL A 134 8.48 -0.34 9.11
C VAL A 134 8.39 0.66 7.98
N GLY A 135 7.26 1.39 7.88
CA GLY A 135 7.05 2.38 6.84
C GLY A 135 6.00 3.41 7.20
N LEU A 136 6.14 4.61 6.64
CA LEU A 136 5.20 5.73 6.79
C LEU A 136 4.74 6.19 5.42
N TRP A 137 3.42 6.19 5.23
CA TRP A 137 2.74 6.68 4.03
C TRP A 137 1.91 7.90 4.37
N ARG A 138 1.74 8.81 3.39
CA ARG A 138 0.81 9.93 3.46
C ARG A 138 -0.11 9.92 2.25
N ALA A 139 -1.41 9.97 2.49
CA ALA A 139 -2.43 10.15 1.47
C ALA A 139 -3.26 11.40 1.79
N TRP A 140 -3.62 12.17 0.78
CA TRP A 140 -4.53 13.29 0.90
C TRP A 140 -5.95 12.84 0.58
N ARG A 141 -6.91 13.09 1.46
CA ARG A 141 -8.31 12.94 1.09
C ARG A 141 -8.71 14.05 0.13
N SER A 142 -9.39 13.72 -0.97
CA SER A 142 -9.83 14.72 -1.95
C SER A 142 -10.78 15.77 -1.35
N ASP A 143 -11.50 15.41 -0.28
CA ASP A 143 -12.52 16.22 0.40
C ASP A 143 -12.05 16.77 1.77
N GLY A 144 -10.81 16.49 2.18
CA GLY A 144 -10.45 16.54 3.60
C GLY A 144 -8.98 16.82 3.90
N PRO A 145 -8.53 16.51 5.13
CA PRO A 145 -7.13 16.58 5.50
C PRO A 145 -6.34 15.38 4.95
N ARG A 146 -5.01 15.47 5.01
CA ARG A 146 -4.13 14.31 4.82
C ARG A 146 -4.24 13.32 5.97
N VAL A 147 -3.94 12.07 5.65
CA VAL A 147 -3.94 10.91 6.52
C VAL A 147 -2.58 10.25 6.41
N TYR A 148 -1.97 9.95 7.55
CA TYR A 148 -0.76 9.16 7.62
C TYR A 148 -1.10 7.72 7.95
N VAL A 149 -0.47 6.77 7.27
CA VAL A 149 -0.58 5.35 7.58
C VAL A 149 0.80 4.88 8.04
N LEU A 150 0.87 4.30 9.23
CA LEU A 150 2.11 3.83 9.84
C LEU A 150 2.05 2.31 10.03
N GLU A 151 3.05 1.62 9.51
CA GLU A 151 3.25 0.20 9.82
C GLU A 151 4.28 0.04 10.94
N LEU A 152 3.93 -0.76 11.94
CA LEU A 152 4.76 -1.04 13.10
C LEU A 152 4.95 -2.56 13.29
N ASP A 153 6.19 -3.00 13.27
CA ASP A 153 6.60 -4.34 13.68
C ASP A 153 6.77 -4.35 15.21
N ALA A 154 5.63 -4.35 15.91
CA ALA A 154 5.56 -4.31 17.36
C ALA A 154 4.27 -4.98 17.88
N PRO A 155 4.21 -5.33 19.18
CA PRO A 155 2.99 -5.80 19.81
C PRO A 155 1.81 -4.83 19.62
N VAL A 156 0.62 -5.37 19.42
CA VAL A 156 -0.61 -4.57 19.20
C VAL A 156 -0.94 -3.59 20.34
N THR A 157 -0.38 -3.82 21.53
CA THR A 157 -0.51 -2.94 22.70
C THR A 157 0.27 -1.64 22.57
N GLU A 158 1.28 -1.57 21.69
CA GLU A 158 2.12 -0.38 21.50
C GLU A 158 1.56 0.57 20.43
N LEU A 159 0.60 0.11 19.61
CA LEU A 159 0.09 0.87 18.46
C LEU A 159 -0.59 2.18 18.85
N ALA A 160 -1.33 2.22 19.96
CA ALA A 160 -2.01 3.44 20.41
C ALA A 160 -1.00 4.53 20.81
N ALA A 161 0.07 4.15 21.52
CA ALA A 161 1.12 5.07 21.93
C ALA A 161 1.90 5.61 20.72
N ALA A 162 2.30 4.73 19.79
CA ALA A 162 2.95 5.12 18.53
C ALA A 162 2.09 6.07 17.69
N THR A 163 0.77 5.79 17.62
CA THR A 163 -0.19 6.67 16.93
C THR A 163 -0.19 8.08 17.53
N ALA A 164 -0.30 8.19 18.85
CA ALA A 164 -0.33 9.47 19.53
C ALA A 164 1.01 10.24 19.43
N GLU A 165 2.14 9.54 19.39
CA GLU A 165 3.45 10.16 19.22
C GLU A 165 3.58 10.86 17.87
N VAL A 166 3.20 10.19 16.78
CA VAL A 166 3.18 10.82 15.46
C VAL A 166 2.13 11.92 15.40
N MET A 167 0.93 11.70 15.93
CA MET A 167 -0.12 12.75 15.96
C MET A 167 0.37 14.02 16.65
N ARG A 168 1.08 13.90 17.77
CA ARG A 168 1.67 15.03 18.48
C ARG A 168 2.69 15.75 17.62
N ALA A 169 3.58 15.03 16.93
CA ALA A 169 4.55 15.64 16.02
C ALA A 169 3.88 16.42 14.88
N LEU A 170 2.78 15.88 14.31
CA LEU A 170 1.99 16.58 13.30
C LEU A 170 1.38 17.88 13.85
N THR A 171 0.76 17.82 15.04
CA THR A 171 0.17 18.98 15.70
C THR A 171 1.21 20.04 16.04
N ASP A 172 2.36 19.64 16.58
CA ASP A 172 3.47 20.53 16.92
C ASP A 172 4.04 21.23 15.66
N ALA A 173 3.97 20.56 14.50
CA ALA A 173 4.33 21.11 13.20
C ALA A 173 3.22 21.96 12.52
N GLY A 174 2.06 22.11 13.18
CA GLY A 174 0.97 22.98 12.72
C GLY A 174 -0.12 22.28 11.88
N ALA A 175 -0.21 20.95 11.90
CA ALA A 175 -1.31 20.25 11.26
C ALA A 175 -2.66 20.61 11.92
N ALA A 176 -3.63 21.04 11.11
CA ALA A 176 -4.97 21.37 11.59
C ALA A 176 -5.69 20.15 12.19
N VAL A 177 -5.53 18.99 11.55
CA VAL A 177 -6.06 17.70 12.02
C VAL A 177 -4.97 16.64 11.84
N ALA A 178 -4.59 15.97 12.93
CA ALA A 178 -3.53 14.97 12.94
C ALA A 178 -4.11 13.55 12.79
N LEU A 179 -4.39 13.12 11.55
CA LEU A 179 -4.89 11.77 11.28
C LEU A 179 -3.73 10.79 11.05
N VAL A 180 -3.57 9.85 11.99
CA VAL A 180 -2.59 8.76 11.91
C VAL A 180 -3.27 7.41 12.11
N GLU A 181 -3.04 6.50 11.16
CA GLU A 181 -3.56 5.14 11.09
C GLU A 181 -2.42 4.14 11.31
N THR A 182 -2.22 3.66 12.54
CA THR A 182 -1.13 2.73 12.85
C THR A 182 -1.63 1.28 12.88
N TYR A 183 -0.98 0.39 12.15
CA TYR A 183 -1.28 -1.05 12.15
C TYR A 183 -0.01 -1.88 12.37
N ALA A 184 -0.20 -3.12 12.85
CA ALA A 184 0.92 -4.03 13.09
C ALA A 184 1.29 -4.81 11.81
N THR A 185 2.58 -5.06 11.59
CA THR A 185 3.04 -5.93 10.51
C THR A 185 2.36 -7.30 10.55
N GLY A 186 2.00 -7.84 9.38
CA GLY A 186 1.28 -9.11 9.26
C GLY A 186 -0.20 -9.04 9.68
N THR A 187 -0.72 -7.87 10.06
CA THR A 187 -2.15 -7.67 10.28
C THR A 187 -2.79 -7.03 9.05
N GLY A 188 -3.98 -7.53 8.68
CA GLY A 188 -4.78 -6.89 7.63
C GLY A 188 -5.27 -5.52 8.10
N THR A 189 -5.27 -4.54 7.19
CA THR A 189 -5.84 -3.21 7.46
C THR A 189 -7.27 -3.11 6.91
N PRO A 190 -8.16 -2.31 7.51
CA PRO A 190 -9.46 -2.02 6.91
C PRO A 190 -9.34 -1.33 5.53
N ALA A 191 -10.43 -1.37 4.75
CA ALA A 191 -10.45 -0.88 3.37
C ALA A 191 -10.06 0.61 3.24
N TYR A 192 -10.36 1.43 4.25
CA TYR A 192 -9.98 2.84 4.28
C TYR A 192 -8.46 3.03 4.20
N GLN A 193 -7.69 2.33 5.04
CA GLN A 193 -6.24 2.39 5.06
C GLN A 193 -5.63 1.72 3.83
N GLN A 194 -6.23 0.62 3.32
CA GLN A 194 -5.78 -0.01 2.07
C GLN A 194 -5.87 0.98 0.90
N ARG A 195 -7.02 1.65 0.72
CA ARG A 195 -7.22 2.67 -0.32
C ARG A 195 -6.28 3.86 -0.14
N ALA A 196 -6.11 4.34 1.10
CA ALA A 196 -5.17 5.41 1.39
C ALA A 196 -3.75 5.05 0.93
N LYS A 197 -3.26 3.85 1.27
CA LYS A 197 -1.92 3.38 0.85
C LYS A 197 -1.78 3.22 -0.67
N LEU A 198 -2.80 2.73 -1.35
CA LEU A 198 -2.81 2.57 -2.82
C LEU A 198 -2.80 3.91 -3.58
N SER A 199 -2.96 5.04 -2.89
CA SER A 199 -2.86 6.38 -3.47
C SER A 199 -2.01 7.32 -2.62
N ALA A 200 -0.99 6.78 -1.96
CA ALA A 200 -0.14 7.52 -1.04
C ALA A 200 1.22 7.89 -1.65
N ALA A 201 1.86 8.86 -1.00
CA ALA A 201 3.30 9.01 -1.02
C ALA A 201 3.93 8.19 0.11
N LEU A 202 4.93 7.37 -0.20
CA LEU A 202 5.81 6.77 0.81
C LEU A 202 6.81 7.85 1.28
N LEU A 203 6.76 8.20 2.57
CA LEU A 203 7.61 9.23 3.17
C LEU A 203 8.86 8.67 3.82
N TRP A 204 8.73 7.48 4.41
CA TRP A 204 9.81 6.81 5.14
C TRP A 204 9.67 5.30 5.08
N ALA A 205 10.81 4.60 5.07
CA ALA A 205 10.91 3.15 5.11
C ALA A 205 12.13 2.74 5.95
N ARG A 206 11.99 1.68 6.75
CA ARG A 206 13.06 1.09 7.57
C ARG A 206 14.18 0.54 6.70
N ASP A 207 13.80 -0.21 5.68
CA ASP A 207 14.75 -0.93 4.85
C ASP A 207 15.35 0.00 3.79
N ALA A 208 16.67 -0.11 3.63
CA ALA A 208 17.43 0.62 2.64
C ALA A 208 16.89 0.35 1.22
N LEU A 209 17.15 1.28 0.33
CA LEU A 209 16.69 1.23 -1.06
C LEU A 209 17.12 -0.08 -1.73
N VAL A 210 16.14 -0.81 -2.25
CA VAL A 210 16.36 -1.80 -3.30
C VAL A 210 15.61 -1.24 -4.50
N GLY A 211 16.33 -0.95 -5.58
CA GLY A 211 15.70 -0.52 -6.83
C GLY A 211 14.80 -1.64 -7.34
N VAL A 212 13.60 -1.28 -7.81
CA VAL A 212 12.68 -2.23 -8.42
C VAL A 212 12.89 -2.22 -9.92
N GLU A 213 13.10 -3.39 -10.53
CA GLU A 213 13.38 -3.52 -11.96
C GLU A 213 12.16 -4.05 -12.71
N LEU A 214 11.68 -3.28 -13.70
CA LEU A 214 10.57 -3.71 -14.55
C LEU A 214 11.05 -4.67 -15.63
N VAL A 215 10.46 -5.86 -15.64
CA VAL A 215 10.80 -6.94 -16.57
C VAL A 215 10.20 -6.66 -17.94
N ARG A 216 11.06 -6.68 -18.96
CA ARG A 216 10.63 -6.63 -20.36
C ARG A 216 10.00 -7.96 -20.76
N VAL A 217 8.91 -7.87 -21.51
CA VAL A 217 8.21 -9.06 -22.04
C VAL A 217 8.70 -9.42 -23.43
N PHE A 218 8.88 -8.40 -24.27
CA PHE A 218 9.15 -8.54 -25.71
C PHE A 218 10.58 -8.12 -26.02
N ASP A 219 11.15 -8.73 -27.06
CA ASP A 219 12.52 -8.43 -27.51
C ASP A 219 12.58 -7.06 -28.21
N SER A 220 11.49 -6.69 -28.89
CA SER A 220 11.33 -5.39 -29.54
C SER A 220 9.89 -4.88 -29.46
N VAL A 221 9.76 -3.55 -29.50
CA VAL A 221 8.48 -2.85 -29.65
C VAL A 221 8.67 -1.79 -30.72
N ASP A 222 8.05 -2.01 -31.88
CA ASP A 222 8.09 -1.08 -33.01
C ASP A 222 6.79 -0.28 -33.12
N ALA A 223 6.89 0.96 -33.57
CA ALA A 223 5.74 1.87 -33.60
C ALA A 223 4.68 1.49 -34.66
N GLU A 224 5.08 0.80 -35.73
CA GLU A 224 4.19 0.40 -36.83
C GLU A 224 3.70 -1.04 -36.67
N THR A 225 4.60 -1.93 -36.25
CA THR A 225 4.36 -3.38 -36.21
C THR A 225 4.06 -3.91 -34.81
N GLY A 226 4.31 -3.12 -33.76
CA GLY A 226 3.98 -3.45 -32.39
C GLY A 226 5.03 -4.33 -31.69
N PRO A 227 4.67 -4.95 -30.55
CA PRO A 227 5.57 -5.83 -29.80
C PRO A 227 5.83 -7.16 -30.51
N ALA A 228 7.07 -7.65 -30.45
CA ALA A 228 7.46 -8.93 -31.07
C ALA A 228 8.52 -9.70 -30.27
N PHE A 229 8.56 -11.01 -30.51
CA PHE A 229 9.67 -11.89 -30.10
C PHE A 229 10.58 -12.16 -31.30
N ASP A 230 11.88 -12.21 -31.06
CA ASP A 230 12.87 -12.59 -32.05
C ASP A 230 12.76 -14.08 -32.41
N ALA A 231 13.09 -14.43 -33.65
CA ALA A 231 12.96 -15.80 -34.15
C ALA A 231 13.87 -16.81 -33.41
N ASP A 232 14.96 -16.33 -32.80
CA ASP A 232 15.90 -17.10 -32.00
C ASP A 232 15.71 -16.92 -30.48
N HIS A 233 14.59 -16.34 -30.05
CA HIS A 233 14.24 -16.19 -28.64
C HIS A 233 14.28 -17.55 -27.91
N GLU A 234 14.94 -17.58 -26.75
CA GLU A 234 15.20 -18.81 -26.01
C GLU A 234 13.90 -19.52 -25.61
N GLN A 235 13.85 -20.83 -25.78
CA GLN A 235 12.74 -21.66 -25.32
C GLN A 235 13.14 -22.55 -24.14
N LEU A 236 12.42 -22.40 -23.03
CA LEU A 236 12.58 -23.22 -21.84
C LEU A 236 11.66 -24.44 -21.87
N HIS A 237 12.19 -25.56 -21.41
CA HIS A 237 11.47 -26.84 -21.37
C HIS A 237 11.63 -27.56 -20.04
N GLY A 238 10.81 -28.61 -19.85
CA GLY A 238 11.00 -29.57 -18.77
C GLY A 238 10.84 -28.98 -17.35
N PRO A 239 11.62 -29.48 -16.36
CA PRO A 239 11.46 -29.12 -14.96
C PRO A 239 11.75 -27.64 -14.64
N GLU A 240 12.64 -26.99 -15.39
CA GLU A 240 12.95 -25.58 -15.18
C GLU A 240 11.76 -24.70 -15.53
N ARG A 241 11.17 -24.87 -16.72
CA ARG A 241 9.94 -24.15 -17.11
C ARG A 241 8.84 -24.27 -16.06
N ARG A 242 8.60 -25.48 -15.52
CA ARG A 242 7.58 -25.68 -14.48
C ARG A 242 7.91 -24.99 -13.16
N ARG A 243 9.19 -24.91 -12.77
CA ARG A 243 9.61 -24.20 -11.55
C ARG A 243 9.46 -22.70 -11.73
N LEU A 244 9.86 -22.19 -12.89
CA LEU A 244 9.76 -20.78 -13.22
C LEU A 244 8.31 -20.31 -13.33
N LEU A 245 7.42 -21.10 -13.96
CA LEU A 245 5.98 -20.79 -13.96
C LEU A 245 5.41 -20.66 -12.54
N ARG A 246 5.75 -21.58 -11.63
CA ARG A 246 5.32 -21.47 -10.23
C ARG A 246 5.87 -20.23 -9.54
N TYR A 247 7.12 -19.85 -9.83
CA TYR A 247 7.71 -18.63 -9.30
C TYR A 247 6.92 -17.40 -9.75
N LEU A 248 6.68 -17.27 -11.06
CA LEU A 248 5.93 -16.16 -11.65
C LEU A 248 4.50 -16.08 -11.10
N ASP A 249 3.81 -17.22 -11.02
CA ASP A 249 2.43 -17.31 -10.52
C ASP A 249 2.34 -17.04 -9.00
N SER A 250 3.44 -17.18 -8.25
CA SER A 250 3.50 -16.93 -6.80
C SER A 250 3.92 -15.51 -6.43
N GLY A 251 4.23 -14.65 -7.41
CA GLY A 251 4.56 -13.25 -7.16
C GLY A 251 3.42 -12.50 -6.46
N ALA A 252 3.78 -11.57 -5.58
CA ALA A 252 2.83 -10.71 -4.90
C ALA A 252 2.15 -9.77 -5.91
N GLY A 253 0.82 -9.66 -5.85
CA GLY A 253 0.07 -8.78 -6.76
C GLY A 253 0.39 -7.30 -6.50
N VAL A 254 0.69 -6.57 -7.56
CA VAL A 254 0.98 -5.13 -7.54
C VAL A 254 -0.19 -4.34 -8.11
N LEU A 255 -0.66 -4.75 -9.27
CA LEU A 255 -1.80 -4.15 -9.96
C LEU A 255 -2.60 -5.26 -10.64
N GLU A 256 -3.86 -5.40 -10.25
CA GLU A 256 -4.77 -6.39 -10.85
C GLU A 256 -5.68 -5.70 -11.87
N THR A 257 -5.82 -6.33 -13.04
CA THR A 257 -6.70 -5.86 -14.12
C THR A 257 -7.39 -7.03 -14.80
N THR A 258 -8.62 -6.80 -15.25
CA THR A 258 -9.36 -7.73 -16.13
C THR A 258 -9.06 -7.52 -17.60
N GLU A 259 -8.27 -6.49 -17.94
CA GLU A 259 -7.88 -6.23 -19.32
C GLU A 259 -6.96 -7.33 -19.86
N LEU A 260 -7.18 -7.67 -21.13
CA LEU A 260 -6.42 -8.68 -21.86
C LEU A 260 -5.82 -8.05 -23.12
N MET A 261 -4.62 -8.49 -23.46
CA MET A 261 -3.93 -8.13 -24.70
C MET A 261 -4.11 -9.23 -25.74
N VAL A 262 -4.05 -8.85 -27.02
CA VAL A 262 -3.99 -9.79 -28.14
C VAL A 262 -2.70 -10.60 -28.09
N ASP A 263 -2.79 -11.89 -28.37
CA ASP A 263 -1.63 -12.76 -28.48
C ASP A 263 -0.77 -12.36 -29.69
N VAL A 264 0.50 -11.98 -29.46
CA VAL A 264 1.39 -11.52 -30.53
C VAL A 264 1.92 -12.68 -31.38
N VAL A 265 1.93 -13.91 -30.83
CA VAL A 265 2.40 -15.10 -31.53
C VAL A 265 1.26 -15.72 -32.34
N GLU A 266 0.04 -15.73 -31.80
CA GLU A 266 -1.16 -16.21 -32.50
C GLU A 266 -2.33 -15.21 -32.42
N PRO A 267 -2.29 -14.10 -33.20
CA PRO A 267 -3.28 -13.01 -33.11
C PRO A 267 -4.73 -13.42 -33.30
N GLU A 268 -4.97 -14.51 -34.03
CA GLU A 268 -6.31 -15.07 -34.29
C GLU A 268 -7.02 -15.57 -33.01
N ARG A 269 -6.29 -15.78 -31.91
CA ARG A 269 -6.87 -16.09 -30.59
C ARG A 269 -7.60 -14.90 -29.97
N GLY A 270 -7.34 -13.69 -30.46
CA GLY A 270 -7.88 -12.45 -29.89
C GLY A 270 -7.24 -12.09 -28.55
N ALA A 271 -7.94 -11.26 -27.77
CA ALA A 271 -7.46 -10.75 -26.48
C ALA A 271 -7.58 -11.81 -25.38
N VAL A 272 -6.51 -12.57 -25.17
CA VAL A 272 -6.43 -13.66 -24.19
C VAL A 272 -5.27 -13.53 -23.20
N VAL A 273 -4.37 -12.58 -23.43
CA VAL A 273 -3.11 -12.47 -22.67
C VAL A 273 -3.33 -11.58 -21.44
N PRO A 274 -3.16 -12.10 -20.21
CA PRO A 274 -3.38 -11.32 -18.99
C PRO A 274 -2.31 -10.24 -18.79
N MET A 275 -2.72 -9.11 -18.20
CA MET A 275 -1.88 -7.92 -18.02
C MET A 275 -1.71 -7.46 -16.55
N SER A 276 -2.09 -8.31 -15.58
CA SER A 276 -1.86 -7.99 -14.16
C SER A 276 -0.36 -7.98 -13.84
N TYR A 277 0.07 -7.16 -12.90
CA TYR A 277 1.47 -7.02 -12.48
C TYR A 277 1.73 -7.72 -11.16
N ARG A 278 2.90 -8.37 -11.06
CA ARG A 278 3.38 -9.08 -9.88
C ARG A 278 4.81 -8.68 -9.55
N THR A 279 5.24 -8.97 -8.32
CA THR A 279 6.61 -8.72 -7.85
C THR A 279 7.11 -9.80 -6.91
N ASP A 280 8.43 -9.97 -6.85
CA ASP A 280 9.16 -10.72 -5.82
C ASP A 280 9.85 -9.80 -4.79
N GLY A 281 9.64 -8.49 -4.92
CA GLY A 281 10.26 -7.43 -4.12
C GLY A 281 11.40 -6.70 -4.84
N ASP A 282 12.05 -7.35 -5.80
CA ASP A 282 13.18 -6.79 -6.57
C ASP A 282 12.79 -6.55 -8.04
N TYR A 283 12.01 -7.46 -8.62
CA TYR A 283 11.54 -7.40 -9.99
C TYR A 283 10.03 -7.24 -10.05
N VAL A 284 9.54 -6.55 -11.06
CA VAL A 284 8.12 -6.46 -11.41
C VAL A 284 7.92 -7.06 -12.79
N TRP A 285 6.96 -7.98 -12.93
CA TRP A 285 6.62 -8.58 -14.21
C TRP A 285 5.11 -8.60 -14.42
N THR A 286 4.68 -8.63 -15.67
CA THR A 286 3.28 -8.86 -16.03
C THR A 286 2.98 -10.35 -16.10
N ASP A 287 1.72 -10.73 -15.86
CA ASP A 287 1.21 -12.09 -16.08
C ASP A 287 1.35 -12.53 -17.55
N THR A 288 1.56 -11.58 -18.46
CA THR A 288 1.96 -11.78 -19.86
C THR A 288 3.22 -12.63 -19.97
N VAL A 289 4.22 -12.43 -19.10
CA VAL A 289 5.46 -13.25 -19.06
C VAL A 289 5.12 -14.70 -18.75
N GLY A 290 4.25 -14.92 -17.76
CA GLY A 290 3.76 -16.25 -17.40
C GLY A 290 2.96 -16.90 -18.53
N TYR A 291 2.16 -16.13 -19.27
CA TYR A 291 1.40 -16.60 -20.43
C TYR A 291 2.32 -17.12 -21.54
N TYR A 292 3.30 -16.31 -22.00
CA TYR A 292 4.17 -16.73 -23.11
C TYR A 292 5.09 -17.90 -22.72
N LEU A 293 5.57 -17.96 -21.48
CA LEU A 293 6.30 -19.13 -20.97
C LEU A 293 5.38 -20.37 -20.90
N ARG A 294 4.10 -20.21 -20.58
CA ARG A 294 3.13 -21.31 -20.46
C ARG A 294 2.66 -21.83 -21.82
N GLU A 295 2.41 -20.96 -22.79
CA GLU A 295 1.86 -21.40 -24.08
C GLU A 295 2.97 -21.78 -25.06
N TYR A 296 4.04 -21.00 -25.13
CA TYR A 296 5.08 -21.12 -26.17
C TYR A 296 6.44 -21.54 -25.63
N GLY A 297 6.62 -21.53 -24.31
CA GLY A 297 7.91 -21.85 -23.68
C GLY A 297 8.94 -20.74 -23.82
N LEU A 298 8.55 -19.55 -24.28
CA LEU A 298 9.44 -18.40 -24.43
C LEU A 298 10.01 -17.99 -23.06
N ALA A 299 11.33 -17.90 -22.98
CA ALA A 299 12.04 -17.61 -21.75
C ALA A 299 11.75 -16.16 -21.29
N PRO A 300 11.47 -15.93 -20.00
CA PRO A 300 11.44 -14.57 -19.47
C PRO A 300 12.80 -13.88 -19.59
N ASP A 301 12.83 -12.58 -19.33
CA ASP A 301 14.07 -11.80 -19.25
C ASP A 301 15.15 -12.57 -18.43
N PRO A 302 16.38 -12.71 -18.96
CA PRO A 302 17.43 -13.51 -18.34
C PRO A 302 17.76 -13.08 -16.90
N ASP A 303 17.54 -11.83 -16.55
CA ASP A 303 17.84 -11.28 -15.23
C ASP A 303 16.81 -11.78 -14.21
N LEU A 304 15.53 -11.79 -14.60
CA LEU A 304 14.46 -12.42 -13.81
C LEU A 304 14.70 -13.93 -13.64
N VAL A 305 15.15 -14.63 -14.69
CA VAL A 305 15.48 -16.06 -14.59
C VAL A 305 16.63 -16.29 -13.60
N ARG A 306 17.68 -15.46 -13.64
CA ARG A 306 18.79 -15.53 -12.67
C ARG A 306 18.31 -15.25 -11.26
N GLN A 307 17.42 -14.28 -11.07
CA GLN A 307 16.84 -13.97 -9.77
C GLN A 307 16.01 -15.14 -9.23
N ALA A 308 15.11 -15.70 -10.05
CA ALA A 308 14.32 -16.87 -9.68
C ALA A 308 15.22 -18.04 -9.27
N ARG A 309 16.34 -18.27 -9.97
CA ARG A 309 17.33 -19.31 -9.61
C ARG A 309 18.01 -19.01 -8.27
N ARG A 310 18.41 -17.77 -8.00
CA ARG A 310 18.99 -17.34 -6.71
C ARG A 310 18.02 -17.59 -5.56
N ASN A 311 16.74 -17.33 -5.79
CA ASN A 311 15.66 -17.56 -4.83
C ASN A 311 15.18 -19.03 -4.79
N ALA A 312 15.90 -19.96 -5.44
CA ALA A 312 15.54 -21.37 -5.54
C ALA A 312 14.10 -21.61 -6.06
N TYR A 313 13.61 -20.69 -6.91
CA TYR A 313 12.25 -20.64 -7.45
C TYR A 313 11.16 -20.52 -6.38
N VAL A 314 11.47 -19.85 -5.27
CA VAL A 314 10.52 -19.49 -4.21
C VAL A 314 10.52 -17.97 -4.06
N VAL A 315 9.35 -17.35 -4.24
CA VAL A 315 9.22 -15.89 -4.06
C VAL A 315 9.48 -15.55 -2.58
N PRO A 316 10.37 -14.59 -2.28
CA PRO A 316 10.58 -14.10 -0.92
C PRO A 316 9.32 -13.48 -0.33
N GLU A 317 9.29 -13.26 0.98
CA GLU A 317 8.19 -12.51 1.60
C GLU A 317 8.23 -11.05 1.15
N VAL A 318 7.19 -10.63 0.42
CA VAL A 318 7.08 -9.26 -0.11
C VAL A 318 6.29 -8.40 0.86
N GLY A 319 6.98 -7.50 1.56
CA GLY A 319 6.37 -6.55 2.48
C GLY A 319 5.65 -5.39 1.75
N PRO A 320 4.79 -4.63 2.46
CA PRO A 320 3.99 -3.58 1.83
C PRO A 320 4.79 -2.42 1.22
N ILE A 321 6.03 -2.18 1.69
CA ILE A 321 6.94 -1.18 1.10
C ILE A 321 7.40 -1.61 -0.28
N ALA A 322 7.76 -2.89 -0.45
CA ALA A 322 8.19 -3.42 -1.74
C ALA A 322 7.04 -3.38 -2.76
N VAL A 323 5.81 -3.73 -2.34
CA VAL A 323 4.62 -3.56 -3.19
C VAL A 323 4.39 -2.09 -3.57
N HIS A 324 4.54 -1.16 -2.62
CA HIS A 324 4.39 0.27 -2.90
C HIS A 324 5.44 0.78 -3.90
N ARG A 325 6.70 0.38 -3.73
CA ARG A 325 7.79 0.75 -4.64
C ARG A 325 7.58 0.16 -6.04
N ALA A 326 7.16 -1.09 -6.12
CA ALA A 326 6.77 -1.71 -7.38
C ALA A 326 5.65 -0.93 -8.08
N LEU A 327 4.60 -0.55 -7.34
CA LEU A 327 3.51 0.25 -7.88
C LEU A 327 3.98 1.65 -8.32
N ALA A 328 4.84 2.31 -7.55
CA ALA A 328 5.41 3.60 -7.90
C ALA A 328 6.28 3.53 -9.16
N GLU A 329 7.06 2.46 -9.34
CA GLU A 329 7.89 2.25 -10.54
C GLU A 329 7.03 2.09 -11.80
N LEU A 330 5.88 1.42 -11.72
CA LEU A 330 4.94 1.29 -12.85
C LEU A 330 4.39 2.63 -13.35
N PHE A 331 4.29 3.61 -12.45
CA PHE A 331 3.80 4.96 -12.78
C PHE A 331 4.92 5.99 -12.91
N ARG A 332 6.18 5.56 -12.88
CA ARG A 332 7.31 6.46 -13.09
C ARG A 332 7.16 7.07 -14.48
N PRO A 333 7.21 8.41 -14.61
CA PRO A 333 7.20 9.03 -15.92
C PRO A 333 8.37 8.47 -16.73
N VAL A 334 8.09 7.94 -17.92
CA VAL A 334 9.13 7.66 -18.90
C VAL A 334 9.66 9.02 -19.31
N GLU A 335 10.86 9.39 -18.85
CA GLU A 335 11.53 10.56 -19.41
C GLU A 335 11.65 10.31 -20.91
N PRO A 336 11.11 11.18 -21.78
CA PRO A 336 11.40 11.05 -23.20
C PRO A 336 12.92 11.16 -23.33
N GLU A 337 13.58 10.15 -23.90
CA GLU A 337 14.99 10.28 -24.25
C GLU A 337 15.16 11.62 -24.99
N PRO A 338 16.15 12.45 -24.63
CA PRO A 338 16.37 13.71 -25.32
C PRO A 338 16.70 13.41 -26.78
N VAL A 339 15.67 13.47 -27.63
CA VAL A 339 15.81 13.60 -29.05
C VAL A 339 16.53 14.93 -29.23
N TRP A 340 17.78 14.88 -29.69
CA TRP A 340 18.72 15.99 -29.92
C TRP A 340 19.64 16.38 -28.75
N THR A 341 20.89 15.92 -28.81
CA THR A 341 22.05 16.74 -28.43
C THR A 341 22.44 17.63 -29.62
N ALA A 342 22.44 18.95 -29.42
CA ALA A 342 23.06 19.93 -30.31
C ALA A 342 24.50 20.22 -29.87
#